data_AF-A0A7Z0MRU6-F1
#
_entry.id   AF-A0A7Z0MRU6-F1
#
_cell.length_a   1.000
_cell.length_b   1.000
_cell.length_c   1.000
_cell.angle_alpha   90.00
_cell.angle_beta   90.00
_cell.angle_gamma   90.00
#
_symmetry.space_group_name_H-M   'P 1'
#
loop_
_entity.id
_entity.type
_entity.pdbx_description
1 polymer ?
#
loop_
_entity_poly.entity_id
_entity_poly.type
_entity_poly.pdbx_seq_one_letter_code
_entity_poly.pdbx_strand_id
1 'polypeptide(L)'
;MFKFTPLAVALCLMITEIAHAQGTLVPAQAQTVTLAQAGDAAAPVAEASETLLETATSADAMLNQAVQSHQDWLDDFEAQFGQAMNVAQNGRVFYSGFATISNDSAADAHYGSQLALAYERAMFDMQADYILQNYGRLKIKTVRTLFEDQSSNNDAFDPVEFNKAAEAGGGRFEVMLDKALTLVDKKLDNALVDEGVPAEDIQKMSIEQKKELFKDNLNKQMLKSAYQNMQGLVPVQTRIFPMEANGKKTMVVGIIAVQSEKTRQFAKDIARKRPTLVKGDPKALKDVLPANKTGYLNEIGLRYTYDESGRPMLLAYGRTSVPMTPDWSASRAIRAKQNAQSIAQAMAEANIVEFMSTNLKVSSSTDMGDVAEDLARQITEVNNGKPGEVQQTKEQIRETTQKFFRSGTATAAGDLRGTSILKRWDEKDANGVVHVGTVVGWTYRQLDNANAIDGPARTVDAQQGATKGSTGNPSRVSKAINNKDDF
;
A
#
# COMPACT_ATOMS: atom_id res chain seq x y z
N MET A 1 20.26 2.74 -59.23
CA MET A 1 21.64 2.52 -58.71
C MET A 1 21.59 2.92 -57.25
N PHE A 2 21.81 2.13 -56.20
CA PHE A 2 22.55 0.88 -55.92
C PHE A 2 21.67 0.04 -54.95
N LYS A 3 21.32 -1.21 -55.30
CA LYS A 3 21.94 -2.50 -54.90
C LYS A 3 21.74 -2.92 -53.44
N PHE A 4 20.76 -3.82 -53.27
CA PHE A 4 20.58 -4.78 -52.19
C PHE A 4 21.78 -5.73 -52.04
N THR A 5 22.10 -6.14 -50.82
CA THR A 5 22.68 -7.46 -50.51
C THR A 5 22.35 -7.83 -49.05
N PRO A 6 21.71 -8.99 -48.79
CA PRO A 6 21.55 -9.52 -47.44
C PRO A 6 22.66 -10.53 -47.12
N LEU A 7 23.21 -10.48 -45.91
CA LEU A 7 24.13 -11.50 -45.40
C LEU A 7 23.36 -12.46 -44.48
N ALA A 8 23.28 -13.73 -44.91
CA ALA A 8 22.85 -14.86 -44.11
C ALA A 8 23.96 -15.28 -43.14
N VAL A 9 23.63 -15.60 -41.88
CA VAL A 9 24.51 -16.38 -41.01
C VAL A 9 23.71 -17.46 -40.27
N ALA A 10 23.98 -18.67 -40.74
CA ALA A 10 23.99 -19.99 -40.12
C ALA A 10 23.48 -20.18 -38.68
N LEU A 11 22.47 -21.05 -38.64
CA LEU A 11 22.10 -22.04 -37.64
C LEU A 11 23.33 -22.87 -37.17
N CYS A 12 23.57 -22.93 -35.85
CA CYS A 12 24.39 -23.99 -35.23
C CYS A 12 23.65 -24.57 -34.03
N LEU A 13 23.14 -25.80 -34.24
CA LEU A 13 22.75 -26.74 -33.20
C LEU A 13 23.99 -27.16 -32.41
N MET A 14 23.90 -27.11 -31.08
CA MET A 14 24.77 -27.89 -30.20
C MET A 14 23.87 -28.81 -29.36
N ILE A 15 23.93 -30.09 -29.72
CA ILE A 15 23.44 -31.23 -28.99
C ILE A 15 24.47 -31.50 -27.88
N THR A 16 24.04 -31.62 -26.63
CA THR A 16 24.87 -32.21 -25.57
C THR A 16 24.10 -33.29 -24.83
N GLU A 17 24.84 -34.35 -24.56
CA GLU A 17 24.42 -35.72 -24.36
C GLU A 17 23.80 -36.01 -23.00
N ILE A 18 22.96 -37.04 -23.05
CA ILE A 18 22.34 -37.78 -21.97
C ILE A 18 23.41 -38.66 -21.30
N ALA A 19 23.63 -38.49 -20.00
CA ALA A 19 24.32 -39.49 -19.18
C ALA A 19 23.29 -40.23 -18.31
N HIS A 20 23.14 -41.53 -18.59
CA HIS A 20 22.40 -42.49 -17.78
C HIS A 20 23.05 -42.70 -16.41
N ALA A 21 22.24 -42.69 -15.35
CA ALA A 21 22.53 -43.39 -14.11
C ALA A 21 21.26 -44.16 -13.68
N GLN A 22 21.35 -45.48 -13.72
CA GLN A 22 20.36 -46.44 -13.22
C GLN A 22 20.58 -46.71 -11.72
N GLY A 23 19.48 -47.07 -11.05
CA GLY A 23 19.46 -47.67 -9.71
C GLY A 23 18.78 -46.75 -8.70
N THR A 24 17.74 -47.12 -7.95
CA THR A 24 17.20 -48.43 -7.57
C THR A 24 15.79 -48.22 -7.03
N LEU A 25 14.88 -49.13 -7.36
CA LEU A 25 13.49 -49.20 -6.87
C LEU A 25 13.45 -49.69 -5.42
N VAL A 26 12.70 -49.01 -4.55
CA VAL A 26 12.14 -49.53 -3.29
C VAL A 26 10.72 -48.96 -3.13
N PRO A 27 9.71 -49.75 -2.69
CA PRO A 27 8.32 -49.57 -3.09
C PRO A 27 7.51 -48.65 -2.16
N ALA A 28 6.45 -48.09 -2.75
CA ALA A 28 5.40 -47.33 -2.10
C ALA A 28 4.66 -48.14 -1.04
N GLN A 29 4.59 -47.62 0.19
CA GLN A 29 3.65 -48.04 1.20
C GLN A 29 2.36 -47.24 1.05
N ALA A 30 1.28 -47.95 0.73
CA ALA A 30 -0.08 -47.46 0.82
C ALA A 30 -0.43 -47.19 2.29
N GLN A 31 -0.85 -45.98 2.61
CA GLN A 31 -1.60 -45.70 3.83
C GLN A 31 -3.06 -45.42 3.48
N THR A 32 -3.90 -46.29 4.02
CA THR A 32 -5.35 -46.28 4.04
C THR A 32 -5.89 -44.96 4.60
N VAL A 33 -6.73 -44.28 3.82
CA VAL A 33 -7.56 -43.16 4.30
C VAL A 33 -8.77 -43.74 5.04
N THR A 34 -8.79 -43.58 6.36
CA THR A 34 -9.97 -43.84 7.18
C THR A 34 -10.88 -42.62 7.09
N LEU A 35 -12.08 -42.80 6.52
CA LEU A 35 -13.18 -41.85 6.58
C LEU A 35 -13.67 -41.73 8.02
N ALA A 36 -13.37 -40.62 8.69
CA ALA A 36 -14.02 -40.21 9.93
C ALA A 36 -14.96 -39.03 9.66
N GLN A 37 -16.17 -39.17 10.19
CA GLN A 37 -17.37 -38.41 9.91
C GLN A 37 -17.25 -36.91 10.27
N ALA A 38 -17.92 -36.11 9.44
CA ALA A 38 -18.14 -34.69 9.63
C ALA A 38 -18.91 -34.40 10.94
N GLY A 39 -18.30 -33.60 11.80
CA GLY A 39 -18.94 -32.90 12.90
C GLY A 39 -18.72 -31.40 12.70
N ASP A 40 -19.82 -30.69 12.56
CA ASP A 40 -19.93 -29.24 12.36
C ASP A 40 -19.30 -28.51 13.56
N ALA A 41 -18.13 -27.89 13.35
CA ALA A 41 -17.45 -27.06 14.35
C ALA A 41 -16.78 -25.88 13.64
N ALA A 42 -17.42 -24.72 13.72
CA ALA A 42 -16.82 -23.46 13.33
C ALA A 42 -15.68 -23.08 14.29
N ALA A 43 -14.43 -23.19 13.83
CA ALA A 43 -13.22 -22.55 14.39
C ALA A 43 -12.07 -22.64 13.35
N PRO A 44 -11.00 -21.81 13.36
CA PRO A 44 -10.85 -20.40 13.74
C PRO A 44 -10.21 -19.61 12.56
N VAL A 45 -10.98 -18.81 11.82
CA VAL A 45 -10.43 -18.01 10.69
C VAL A 45 -9.70 -16.75 11.20
N ALA A 46 -9.99 -16.30 12.42
CA ALA A 46 -9.41 -15.10 13.02
C ALA A 46 -7.95 -15.30 13.48
N GLU A 47 -7.63 -16.38 14.19
CA GLU A 47 -6.29 -16.60 14.78
C GLU A 47 -5.21 -16.84 13.72
N ALA A 48 -5.51 -17.59 12.64
CA ALA A 48 -4.58 -17.79 11.54
C ALA A 48 -4.33 -16.51 10.70
N SER A 49 -5.16 -15.48 10.89
CA SER A 49 -4.95 -14.18 10.26
C SER A 49 -4.01 -13.26 11.03
N GLU A 50 -3.86 -13.50 12.33
CA GLU A 50 -3.08 -12.68 13.25
C GLU A 50 -1.59 -12.99 13.16
N THR A 51 -1.22 -14.27 13.25
CA THR A 51 0.19 -14.73 13.17
C THR A 51 0.90 -14.30 11.88
N LEU A 52 0.16 -14.19 10.78
CA LEU A 52 0.69 -13.79 9.47
C LEU A 52 0.82 -12.27 9.33
N LEU A 53 -0.10 -11.47 9.88
CA LEU A 53 0.13 -10.02 9.93
C LEU A 53 1.26 -9.66 10.91
N GLU A 54 1.39 -10.45 11.98
CA GLU A 54 2.44 -10.30 12.98
C GLU A 54 3.83 -10.52 12.39
N THR A 55 3.99 -11.58 11.61
CA THR A 55 5.26 -11.93 10.95
C THR A 55 5.68 -10.83 9.97
N ALA A 56 4.74 -10.23 9.20
CA ALA A 56 5.01 -9.18 8.22
C ALA A 56 5.44 -7.84 8.83
N THR A 57 5.11 -7.62 10.11
CA THR A 57 5.28 -6.34 10.80
C THR A 57 6.39 -6.38 11.86
N SER A 58 7.12 -7.49 12.00
CA SER A 58 8.24 -7.62 12.93
C SER A 58 9.51 -6.92 12.41
N ALA A 59 10.35 -6.41 13.33
CA ALA A 59 11.59 -5.71 12.95
C ALA A 59 12.57 -6.62 12.17
N ASP A 60 12.53 -7.93 12.44
CA ASP A 60 13.36 -8.96 11.81
C ASP A 60 12.64 -9.71 10.68
N ALA A 61 11.42 -9.28 10.27
CA ALA A 61 10.70 -9.83 9.12
C ALA A 61 11.53 -9.74 7.82
N MET A 62 12.54 -8.86 7.81
CA MET A 62 13.45 -8.69 6.71
C MET A 62 14.58 -9.72 6.81
N LEU A 63 14.45 -10.83 6.07
CA LEU A 63 15.61 -11.66 5.78
C LEU A 63 16.66 -10.78 5.08
N ASN A 64 17.87 -10.70 5.64
CA ASN A 64 19.05 -10.01 5.07
C ASN A 64 19.53 -10.60 3.73
N GLN A 65 18.71 -11.36 3.03
CA GLN A 65 19.00 -11.94 1.73
C GLN A 65 18.98 -10.86 0.66
N ALA A 66 19.90 -10.98 -0.30
CA ALA A 66 19.98 -10.07 -1.42
C ALA A 66 18.80 -10.31 -2.37
N VAL A 67 17.92 -9.33 -2.51
CA VAL A 67 16.83 -9.33 -3.49
C VAL A 67 17.37 -8.75 -4.79
N GLN A 68 17.16 -9.48 -5.89
CA GLN A 68 17.61 -9.06 -7.22
C GLN A 68 16.50 -8.39 -8.04
N SER A 69 15.23 -8.70 -7.76
CA SER A 69 14.08 -8.09 -8.41
C SER A 69 12.89 -7.90 -7.46
N HIS A 70 11.96 -7.04 -7.86
CA HIS A 70 10.70 -6.88 -7.13
C HIS A 70 9.93 -8.21 -7.05
N GLN A 71 9.91 -9.00 -8.13
CA GLN A 71 9.20 -10.27 -8.18
C GLN A 71 9.79 -11.29 -7.20
N ASP A 72 11.11 -11.42 -7.13
CA ASP A 72 11.74 -12.35 -6.17
C ASP A 72 11.35 -12.01 -4.73
N TRP A 73 11.26 -10.72 -4.40
CA TRP A 73 10.81 -10.29 -3.08
C TRP A 73 9.34 -10.61 -2.82
N LEU A 74 8.47 -10.49 -3.82
CA LEU A 74 7.08 -10.93 -3.69
C LEU A 74 7.01 -12.44 -3.50
N ASP A 75 7.74 -13.22 -4.29
CA ASP A 75 7.74 -14.69 -4.19
C ASP A 75 8.23 -15.15 -2.81
N ASP A 76 9.30 -14.53 -2.28
CA ASP A 76 9.79 -14.78 -0.92
C ASP A 76 8.72 -14.48 0.13
N PHE A 77 8.00 -13.35 -0.03
CA PHE A 77 6.89 -13.00 0.84
C PHE A 77 5.76 -14.04 0.72
N GLU A 78 5.31 -14.36 -0.49
CA GLU A 78 4.23 -15.32 -0.70
C GLU A 78 4.56 -16.70 -0.09
N ALA A 79 5.82 -17.14 -0.21
CA ALA A 79 6.31 -18.37 0.41
C ALA A 79 6.32 -18.29 1.95
N GLN A 80 6.79 -17.17 2.51
CA GLN A 80 6.82 -16.95 3.96
C GLN A 80 5.41 -16.87 4.57
N PHE A 81 4.47 -16.23 3.87
CA PHE A 81 3.12 -15.95 4.37
C PHE A 81 2.08 -16.97 3.92
N GLY A 82 2.43 -17.89 3.01
CA GLY A 82 1.52 -18.92 2.49
C GLY A 82 0.29 -18.35 1.78
N GLN A 83 0.43 -17.17 1.17
CA GLN A 83 -0.65 -16.46 0.48
C GLN A 83 -0.09 -15.63 -0.67
N ALA A 84 -0.69 -15.79 -1.85
CA ALA A 84 -0.34 -15.01 -3.04
C ALA A 84 -0.83 -13.55 -2.96
N MET A 85 -0.10 -12.65 -3.64
CA MET A 85 -0.51 -11.27 -3.84
C MET A 85 -1.86 -11.20 -4.55
N ASN A 86 -2.67 -10.20 -4.19
CA ASN A 86 -3.99 -9.94 -4.77
C ASN A 86 -5.04 -11.06 -4.59
N VAL A 87 -4.72 -12.12 -3.82
CA VAL A 87 -5.65 -13.20 -3.51
C VAL A 87 -6.26 -12.99 -2.13
N ALA A 88 -7.59 -13.07 -2.04
CA ALA A 88 -8.29 -13.01 -0.77
C ALA A 88 -8.23 -14.37 -0.06
N GLN A 89 -7.60 -14.39 1.11
CA GLN A 89 -7.45 -15.58 1.94
C GLN A 89 -7.51 -15.17 3.41
N ASN A 90 -8.20 -15.95 4.25
CA ASN A 90 -8.30 -15.70 5.70
C ASN A 90 -8.73 -14.26 6.06
N GLY A 91 -9.68 -13.70 5.31
CA GLY A 91 -10.23 -12.36 5.58
C GLY A 91 -9.32 -11.18 5.22
N ARG A 92 -8.23 -11.42 4.49
CA ARG A 92 -7.26 -10.39 4.07
C ARG A 92 -6.78 -10.57 2.63
N VAL A 93 -6.23 -9.49 2.07
CA VAL A 93 -5.59 -9.45 0.75
C VAL A 93 -4.30 -8.64 0.88
N PHE A 94 -3.22 -9.09 0.24
CA PHE A 94 -1.98 -8.32 0.11
C PHE A 94 -1.89 -7.65 -1.26
N TYR A 95 -1.32 -6.45 -1.28
CA TYR A 95 -1.08 -5.65 -2.48
C TYR A 95 0.36 -5.16 -2.46
N SER A 96 0.94 -4.94 -3.62
CA SER A 96 2.31 -4.45 -3.76
C SER A 96 2.40 -3.26 -4.70
N GLY A 97 3.43 -2.44 -4.52
CA GLY A 97 3.85 -1.44 -5.50
C GLY A 97 5.31 -1.09 -5.32
N PHE A 98 5.92 -0.53 -6.36
CA PHE A 98 7.33 -0.15 -6.29
C PHE A 98 7.63 1.06 -7.16
N ALA A 99 8.74 1.73 -6.86
CA ALA A 99 9.25 2.80 -7.70
C ALA A 99 10.77 2.90 -7.60
N THR A 100 11.39 3.30 -8.70
CA THR A 100 12.83 3.59 -8.77
C THR A 100 13.13 4.99 -8.26
N ILE A 101 14.37 5.21 -7.79
CA ILE A 101 14.90 6.55 -7.62
C ILE A 101 15.26 7.18 -8.97
N SER A 102 15.25 8.51 -9.04
CA SER A 102 15.48 9.23 -10.29
C SER A 102 16.94 9.25 -10.75
N ASN A 103 17.90 8.99 -9.86
CA ASN A 103 19.33 8.96 -10.17
C ASN A 103 19.92 7.58 -9.88
N ASP A 104 20.73 7.04 -10.80
CA ASP A 104 21.33 5.71 -10.68
C ASP A 104 22.49 5.65 -9.65
N SER A 105 22.84 6.78 -9.02
CA SER A 105 23.95 6.86 -8.06
C SER A 105 23.49 6.84 -6.61
N ALA A 106 23.79 5.75 -5.91
CA ALA A 106 23.63 5.63 -4.46
C ALA A 106 24.68 6.44 -3.66
N ALA A 107 25.62 7.11 -4.33
CA ALA A 107 26.57 8.06 -3.74
C ALA A 107 26.08 9.51 -3.82
N ASP A 108 24.89 9.75 -4.36
CA ASP A 108 24.29 11.09 -4.43
C ASP A 108 24.06 11.67 -3.03
N ALA A 109 24.47 12.91 -2.82
CA ALA A 109 24.30 13.61 -1.56
C ALA A 109 22.81 13.85 -1.19
N HIS A 110 21.91 13.73 -2.16
CA HIS A 110 20.45 13.81 -2.01
C HIS A 110 19.75 12.43 -1.98
N TYR A 111 20.51 11.34 -1.89
CA TYR A 111 19.99 9.96 -1.97
C TYR A 111 18.82 9.70 -1.01
N GLY A 112 18.90 10.13 0.25
CA GLY A 112 17.84 9.95 1.25
C GLY A 112 16.52 10.63 0.87
N SER A 113 16.57 11.83 0.26
CA SER A 113 15.37 12.52 -0.22
C SER A 113 14.79 11.85 -1.47
N GLN A 114 15.62 11.27 -2.33
CA GLN A 114 15.15 10.50 -3.47
C GLN A 114 14.46 9.21 -3.06
N LEU A 115 14.93 8.55 -2.00
CA LEU A 115 14.26 7.39 -1.43
C LEU A 115 12.89 7.75 -0.86
N ALA A 116 12.75 8.91 -0.19
CA ALA A 116 11.46 9.40 0.29
C ALA A 116 10.47 9.63 -0.87
N LEU A 117 10.93 10.21 -1.97
CA LEU A 117 10.12 10.39 -3.18
C LEU A 117 9.78 9.06 -3.85
N ALA A 118 10.70 8.10 -3.89
CA ALA A 118 10.44 6.77 -4.42
C ALA A 118 9.43 6.01 -3.56
N TYR A 119 9.48 6.16 -2.23
CA TYR A 119 8.44 5.62 -1.35
C TYR A 119 7.05 6.21 -1.68
N GLU A 120 6.94 7.54 -1.83
CA GLU A 120 5.67 8.19 -2.21
C GLU A 120 5.15 7.65 -3.56
N ARG A 121 6.02 7.52 -4.55
CA ARG A 121 5.67 6.95 -5.87
C ARG A 121 5.23 5.49 -5.77
N ALA A 122 5.92 4.67 -4.97
CA ALA A 122 5.56 3.28 -4.74
C ALA A 122 4.20 3.13 -4.04
N MET A 123 3.85 4.05 -3.13
CA MET A 123 2.52 4.10 -2.51
C MET A 123 1.43 4.35 -3.55
N PHE A 124 1.62 5.33 -4.44
CA PHE A 124 0.64 5.59 -5.50
C PHE A 124 0.58 4.46 -6.54
N ASP A 125 1.71 3.82 -6.84
CA ASP A 125 1.76 2.65 -7.72
C ASP A 125 0.90 1.49 -7.17
N MET A 126 1.08 1.18 -5.88
CA MET A 126 0.29 0.18 -5.16
C MET A 126 -1.20 0.53 -5.10
N GLN A 127 -1.54 1.80 -4.84
CA GLN A 127 -2.92 2.26 -4.81
C GLN A 127 -3.57 2.18 -6.20
N ALA A 128 -2.85 2.51 -7.26
CA ALA A 128 -3.33 2.39 -8.63
C ALA A 128 -3.62 0.93 -9.01
N ASP A 129 -2.73 0.01 -8.64
CA ASP A 129 -2.95 -1.43 -8.84
C ASP A 129 -4.18 -1.94 -8.08
N TYR A 130 -4.32 -1.52 -6.81
CA TYR A 130 -5.50 -1.83 -6.01
C TYR A 130 -6.80 -1.36 -6.67
N ILE A 131 -6.83 -0.11 -7.14
CA ILE A 131 -8.00 0.50 -7.77
C ILE A 131 -8.34 -0.26 -9.05
N LEU A 132 -7.37 -0.54 -9.91
CA LEU A 132 -7.58 -1.20 -11.20
C LEU A 132 -8.13 -2.62 -11.02
N GLN A 133 -7.56 -3.39 -10.09
CA GLN A 133 -8.03 -4.76 -9.81
C GLN A 133 -9.43 -4.78 -9.22
N ASN A 134 -9.72 -3.90 -8.26
CA ASN A 134 -11.06 -3.84 -7.68
C ASN A 134 -12.09 -3.30 -8.65
N TYR A 135 -11.73 -2.32 -9.47
CA TYR A 135 -12.57 -1.84 -10.56
C TYR A 135 -12.95 -2.99 -11.51
N GLY A 136 -11.98 -3.79 -11.97
CA GLY A 136 -12.24 -4.96 -12.82
C GLY A 136 -13.17 -5.97 -12.16
N ARG A 137 -12.87 -6.37 -10.91
CA ARG A 137 -13.69 -7.33 -10.15
C ARG A 137 -15.13 -6.84 -9.93
N LEU A 138 -15.30 -5.57 -9.56
CA LEU A 138 -16.61 -4.97 -9.35
C LEU A 138 -17.39 -4.88 -10.66
N LYS A 139 -16.75 -4.47 -11.75
CA LYS A 139 -17.37 -4.42 -13.09
C LYS A 139 -17.89 -5.79 -13.50
N ILE A 140 -17.06 -6.83 -13.38
CA ILE A 140 -17.44 -8.21 -13.70
C ILE A 140 -18.63 -8.65 -12.84
N LYS A 141 -18.58 -8.42 -11.52
CA LYS A 141 -19.66 -8.78 -10.59
C LYS A 141 -20.96 -8.07 -10.92
N THR A 142 -20.93 -6.75 -11.17
CA THR A 142 -22.12 -5.95 -11.47
C THR A 142 -22.76 -6.39 -12.78
N VAL A 143 -21.97 -6.56 -13.84
CA VAL A 143 -22.46 -7.05 -15.13
C VAL A 143 -23.05 -8.45 -14.95
N ARG A 144 -22.35 -9.35 -14.26
CA ARG A 144 -22.86 -10.67 -13.93
C ARG A 144 -24.22 -10.61 -13.21
N THR A 145 -24.35 -9.84 -12.13
CA THR A 145 -25.62 -9.71 -11.38
C THR A 145 -26.74 -9.17 -12.28
N LEU A 146 -26.45 -8.20 -13.14
CA LEU A 146 -27.44 -7.61 -14.04
C LEU A 146 -27.97 -8.62 -15.08
N PHE A 147 -27.13 -9.55 -15.52
CA PHE A 147 -27.42 -10.47 -16.63
C PHE A 147 -27.70 -11.93 -16.23
N GLU A 148 -27.24 -12.43 -15.09
CA GLU A 148 -27.45 -13.82 -14.63
C GLU A 148 -28.82 -14.07 -13.98
N ASP A 149 -29.48 -13.09 -13.35
CA ASP A 149 -30.58 -13.44 -12.44
C ASP A 149 -31.92 -13.77 -13.13
N GLN A 150 -32.34 -13.15 -14.25
CA GLN A 150 -33.73 -13.35 -14.72
C GLN A 150 -33.91 -13.15 -16.24
N SER A 151 -33.66 -14.17 -17.08
CA SER A 151 -34.31 -14.26 -18.40
C SER A 151 -34.32 -15.68 -18.97
N SER A 152 -35.33 -15.96 -19.81
CA SER A 152 -35.49 -17.18 -20.63
C SER A 152 -34.47 -17.33 -21.76
N ASN A 153 -33.37 -16.58 -21.72
CA ASN A 153 -32.33 -16.49 -22.75
C ASN A 153 -30.95 -16.96 -22.24
N ASN A 154 -30.92 -17.88 -21.27
CA ASN A 154 -29.71 -18.48 -20.69
C ASN A 154 -28.74 -19.02 -21.76
N ASP A 155 -29.25 -19.39 -22.94
CA ASP A 155 -28.44 -19.87 -24.07
C ASP A 155 -27.65 -18.78 -24.81
N ALA A 156 -27.97 -17.49 -24.61
CA ALA A 156 -27.27 -16.37 -25.27
C ALA A 156 -26.07 -15.85 -24.47
N PHE A 157 -25.90 -16.30 -23.23
CA PHE A 157 -24.88 -15.83 -22.31
C PHE A 157 -24.17 -17.02 -21.67
N ASP A 158 -23.20 -17.60 -22.39
CA ASP A 158 -22.38 -18.67 -21.81
C ASP A 158 -21.56 -18.10 -20.63
N PRO A 159 -21.86 -18.50 -19.38
CA PRO A 159 -21.15 -18.00 -18.21
C PRO A 159 -19.66 -18.34 -18.27
N VAL A 160 -19.29 -19.41 -18.97
CA VAL A 160 -17.90 -19.85 -19.14
C VAL A 160 -17.15 -18.92 -20.09
N GLU A 161 -17.76 -18.51 -21.21
CA GLU A 161 -17.14 -17.53 -22.11
C GLU A 161 -17.06 -16.14 -21.46
N PHE A 162 -18.08 -15.75 -20.71
CA PHE A 162 -18.08 -14.48 -19.98
C PHE A 162 -16.98 -14.45 -18.91
N ASN A 163 -16.81 -15.53 -18.14
CA ASN A 163 -15.73 -15.63 -17.15
C ASN A 163 -14.35 -15.62 -17.80
N LYS A 164 -14.17 -16.30 -18.94
CA LYS A 164 -12.91 -16.23 -19.69
C LYS A 164 -12.64 -14.84 -20.26
N ALA A 165 -13.66 -14.12 -20.72
CA ALA A 165 -13.52 -12.74 -21.17
C ALA A 165 -13.21 -11.78 -20.00
N ALA A 166 -13.81 -12.03 -18.84
CA ALA A 166 -13.56 -11.31 -17.60
C ALA A 166 -12.13 -11.53 -17.07
N GLU A 167 -11.63 -12.77 -17.10
CA GLU A 167 -10.25 -13.11 -16.74
C GLU A 167 -9.23 -12.54 -17.72
N ALA A 168 -9.56 -12.52 -19.02
CA ALA A 168 -8.71 -11.93 -20.05
C ALA A 168 -8.63 -10.38 -19.94
N GLY A 169 -9.67 -9.75 -19.39
CA GLY A 169 -9.77 -8.30 -19.24
C GLY A 169 -9.75 -7.52 -20.57
N GLY A 170 -9.92 -6.20 -20.46
CA GLY A 170 -9.93 -5.28 -21.61
C GLY A 170 -10.91 -5.69 -22.71
N GLY A 171 -10.62 -5.32 -23.97
CA GLY A 171 -11.59 -5.31 -25.06
C GLY A 171 -12.43 -6.58 -25.32
N ARG A 172 -12.01 -7.76 -24.83
CA ARG A 172 -12.86 -8.97 -24.87
C ARG A 172 -14.07 -8.87 -23.94
N PHE A 173 -13.88 -8.30 -22.74
CA PHE A 173 -14.97 -8.02 -21.82
C PHE A 173 -15.90 -6.95 -22.38
N GLU A 174 -15.38 -5.85 -22.94
CA GLU A 174 -16.19 -4.80 -23.58
C GLU A 174 -17.03 -5.35 -24.74
N VAL A 175 -16.47 -6.22 -25.58
CA VAL A 175 -17.22 -6.88 -26.67
C VAL A 175 -18.33 -7.77 -26.13
N MET A 176 -18.10 -8.49 -25.04
CA MET A 176 -19.14 -9.30 -24.39
C MET A 176 -20.22 -8.43 -23.75
N LEU A 177 -19.84 -7.33 -23.09
CA LEU A 177 -20.76 -6.35 -22.54
C LEU A 177 -21.61 -5.71 -23.64
N ASP A 178 -21.03 -5.36 -24.79
CA ASP A 178 -21.76 -4.79 -25.93
C ASP A 178 -22.78 -5.76 -26.51
N LYS A 179 -22.42 -7.03 -26.62
CA LYS A 179 -23.38 -8.09 -27.00
C LYS A 179 -24.49 -8.21 -25.95
N ALA A 180 -24.15 -8.21 -24.67
CA ALA A 180 -25.11 -8.27 -23.56
C ALA A 180 -26.11 -7.11 -23.65
N LEU A 181 -25.62 -5.88 -23.77
CA LEU A 181 -26.45 -4.67 -23.80
C LEU A 181 -27.31 -4.61 -25.08
N THR A 182 -26.87 -5.20 -26.19
CA THR A 182 -27.66 -5.26 -27.43
C THR A 182 -28.87 -6.17 -27.30
N LEU A 183 -28.79 -7.21 -26.46
CA LEU A 183 -29.87 -8.18 -26.28
C LEU A 183 -30.92 -7.72 -25.26
N VAL A 184 -30.69 -6.63 -24.53
CA VAL A 184 -31.44 -6.32 -23.30
C VAL A 184 -31.84 -4.84 -23.17
N ASP A 185 -32.47 -4.30 -24.22
CA ASP A 185 -32.90 -2.89 -24.30
C ASP A 185 -33.80 -2.45 -23.11
N LYS A 186 -34.77 -3.29 -22.69
CA LYS A 186 -35.64 -2.96 -21.54
C LYS A 186 -34.95 -2.97 -20.18
N LYS A 187 -33.88 -3.76 -19.97
CA LYS A 187 -33.16 -3.72 -18.68
C LYS A 187 -32.18 -2.56 -18.65
N LEU A 188 -31.67 -2.14 -19.80
CA LEU A 188 -30.85 -0.95 -19.92
C LEU A 188 -31.62 0.30 -19.43
N ASP A 189 -32.89 0.42 -19.80
CA ASP A 189 -33.75 1.50 -19.31
C ASP A 189 -33.90 1.47 -17.79
N ASN A 190 -34.19 0.29 -17.21
CA ASN A 190 -34.32 0.15 -15.76
C ASN A 190 -33.00 0.45 -15.02
N ALA A 191 -31.86 -0.02 -15.54
CA ALA A 191 -30.56 0.22 -14.93
C ALA A 191 -30.20 1.72 -14.96
N LEU A 192 -30.48 2.42 -16.06
CA LEU A 192 -30.28 3.87 -16.17
C LEU A 192 -31.22 4.64 -15.22
N VAL A 193 -32.45 4.18 -15.02
CA VAL A 193 -33.37 4.74 -14.01
C VAL A 193 -32.82 4.54 -12.58
N ASP A 194 -32.34 3.34 -12.27
CA ASP A 194 -31.75 3.02 -10.96
C ASP A 194 -30.47 3.85 -10.69
N GLU A 195 -29.75 4.23 -11.74
CA GLU A 195 -28.61 5.15 -11.70
C GLU A 195 -29.01 6.64 -11.61
N GLY A 196 -30.32 6.94 -11.63
CA GLY A 196 -30.87 8.28 -11.43
C GLY A 196 -31.09 9.08 -12.72
N VAL A 197 -31.03 8.44 -13.89
CA VAL A 197 -31.35 9.09 -15.17
C VAL A 197 -32.88 9.19 -15.32
N PRO A 198 -33.44 10.37 -15.62
CA PRO A 198 -34.89 10.53 -15.78
C PRO A 198 -35.44 9.66 -16.90
N ALA A 199 -36.54 8.92 -16.62
CA ALA A 199 -37.17 8.02 -17.59
C ALA A 199 -37.60 8.73 -18.89
N GLU A 200 -37.99 10.00 -18.81
CA GLU A 200 -38.36 10.81 -19.97
C GLU A 200 -37.18 11.10 -20.91
N ASP A 201 -35.96 11.16 -20.38
CA ASP A 201 -34.77 11.41 -21.18
C ASP A 201 -34.25 10.10 -21.80
N ILE A 202 -34.37 8.99 -21.07
CA ILE A 202 -34.05 7.65 -21.58
C ILE A 202 -34.90 7.32 -22.82
N GLN A 203 -36.20 7.63 -22.81
CA GLN A 203 -37.08 7.35 -23.96
C GLN A 203 -36.72 8.12 -25.23
N LYS A 204 -36.02 9.26 -25.10
CA LYS A 204 -35.58 10.10 -26.23
C LYS A 204 -34.21 9.68 -26.78
N MET A 205 -33.47 8.83 -26.06
CA MET A 205 -32.14 8.37 -26.45
C MET A 205 -32.21 7.20 -27.43
N SER A 206 -31.28 7.15 -28.37
CA SER A 206 -31.05 5.94 -29.18
C SER A 206 -30.47 4.82 -28.32
N ILE A 207 -30.56 3.57 -28.79
CA ILE A 207 -30.00 2.41 -28.09
C ILE A 207 -28.50 2.58 -27.85
N GLU A 208 -27.78 3.14 -28.82
CA GLU A 208 -26.35 3.43 -28.74
C GLU A 208 -26.05 4.50 -27.68
N GLN A 209 -26.86 5.54 -27.61
CA GLN A 209 -26.72 6.58 -26.57
C GLN A 209 -26.96 6.02 -25.17
N LYS A 210 -27.97 5.15 -25.01
CA LYS A 210 -28.24 4.46 -23.74
C LYS A 210 -27.08 3.54 -23.34
N LYS A 211 -26.52 2.79 -24.30
CA LYS A 211 -25.38 1.90 -24.06
C LYS A 211 -24.15 2.68 -23.59
N GLU A 212 -23.85 3.79 -24.24
CA GLU A 212 -22.70 4.62 -23.87
C GLU A 212 -22.90 5.24 -22.49
N LEU A 213 -24.08 5.81 -22.23
CA LEU A 213 -24.42 6.40 -20.93
C LEU A 213 -24.31 5.36 -19.80
N PHE A 214 -24.80 4.13 -20.04
CA PHE A 214 -24.69 3.05 -19.07
C PHE A 214 -23.24 2.64 -18.84
N LYS A 215 -22.42 2.49 -19.89
CA LYS A 215 -20.99 2.19 -19.74
C LYS A 215 -20.27 3.25 -18.93
N ASP A 216 -20.56 4.52 -19.19
CA ASP A 216 -19.98 5.65 -18.46
C ASP A 216 -20.41 5.66 -17.00
N ASN A 217 -21.70 5.51 -16.71
CA ASN A 217 -22.21 5.44 -15.34
C ASN A 217 -21.65 4.23 -14.58
N LEU A 218 -21.63 3.05 -15.23
CA LEU A 218 -21.01 1.84 -14.69
C LEU A 218 -19.53 2.12 -14.37
N ASN A 219 -18.77 2.70 -15.29
CA ASN A 219 -17.37 3.04 -15.06
C ASN A 219 -17.20 3.99 -13.88
N LYS A 220 -17.97 5.09 -13.83
CA LYS A 220 -17.97 6.05 -12.72
C LYS A 220 -18.30 5.38 -11.39
N GLN A 221 -19.35 4.57 -11.33
CA GLN A 221 -19.78 3.88 -10.11
C GLN A 221 -18.75 2.85 -9.64
N MET A 222 -18.18 2.07 -10.56
CA MET A 222 -17.17 1.06 -10.23
C MET A 222 -15.87 1.70 -9.74
N LEU A 223 -15.42 2.81 -10.36
CA LEU A 223 -14.26 3.57 -9.90
C LEU A 223 -14.51 4.18 -8.53
N LYS A 224 -15.65 4.87 -8.34
CA LYS A 224 -16.06 5.42 -7.04
C LYS A 224 -16.02 4.33 -5.96
N SER A 225 -16.56 3.16 -6.26
CA SER A 225 -16.58 2.00 -5.35
C SER A 225 -15.17 1.44 -5.11
N ALA A 226 -14.32 1.37 -6.11
CA ALA A 226 -12.94 0.89 -5.98
C ALA A 226 -12.12 1.80 -5.05
N TYR A 227 -12.24 3.13 -5.19
CA TYR A 227 -11.61 4.07 -4.27
C TYR A 227 -12.22 4.01 -2.86
N GLN A 228 -13.56 3.94 -2.74
CA GLN A 228 -14.23 3.77 -1.44
C GLN A 228 -13.74 2.52 -0.70
N ASN A 229 -13.54 1.45 -1.46
CA ASN A 229 -13.03 0.20 -0.93
C ASN A 229 -11.56 0.31 -0.51
N MET A 230 -10.78 1.31 -0.94
CA MET A 230 -9.36 1.44 -0.56
C MET A 230 -9.14 1.74 0.93
N GLN A 231 -10.20 2.12 1.65
CA GLN A 231 -10.14 2.32 3.10
C GLN A 231 -9.50 1.12 3.79
N GLY A 232 -8.55 1.37 4.69
CA GLY A 232 -7.86 0.31 5.43
C GLY A 232 -6.80 -0.45 4.64
N LEU A 233 -6.41 0.01 3.45
CA LEU A 233 -5.17 -0.41 2.80
C LEU A 233 -3.99 0.20 3.57
N VAL A 234 -3.20 -0.63 4.26
CA VAL A 234 -2.09 -0.17 5.12
C VAL A 234 -0.78 -0.85 4.74
N PRO A 235 0.33 -0.12 4.59
CA PRO A 235 1.65 -0.72 4.43
C PRO A 235 2.04 -1.55 5.65
N VAL A 236 2.51 -2.77 5.41
CA VAL A 236 3.01 -3.69 6.46
C VAL A 236 4.52 -3.88 6.34
N GLN A 237 5.04 -3.83 5.11
CA GLN A 237 6.45 -4.00 4.82
C GLN A 237 6.91 -3.04 3.73
N THR A 238 8.09 -2.47 3.92
CA THR A 238 8.81 -1.71 2.89
C THR A 238 10.18 -2.32 2.70
N ARG A 239 10.74 -2.23 1.49
CA ARG A 239 12.09 -2.71 1.18
C ARG A 239 12.78 -1.79 0.22
N ILE A 240 14.09 -1.64 0.41
CA ILE A 240 14.98 -0.93 -0.50
C ILE A 240 15.92 -1.97 -1.11
N PHE A 241 15.97 -2.08 -2.43
CA PHE A 241 16.80 -3.06 -3.11
C PHE A 241 17.30 -2.52 -4.46
N PRO A 242 18.47 -2.97 -4.94
CA PRO A 242 18.93 -2.62 -6.27
C PRO A 242 18.14 -3.38 -7.33
N MET A 243 17.89 -2.75 -8.46
CA MET A 243 17.37 -3.38 -9.67
C MET A 243 18.29 -3.04 -10.84
N GLU A 244 18.57 -4.04 -11.67
CA GLU A 244 19.38 -3.85 -12.88
C GLU A 244 18.47 -3.87 -14.11
N ALA A 245 18.57 -2.83 -14.94
CA ALA A 245 17.90 -2.75 -16.23
C ALA A 245 18.85 -2.12 -17.25
N ASN A 246 18.94 -2.71 -18.45
CA ASN A 246 19.81 -2.23 -19.53
C ASN A 246 21.29 -2.05 -19.09
N GLY A 247 21.80 -2.93 -18.22
CA GLY A 247 23.18 -2.86 -17.70
C GLY A 247 23.44 -1.71 -16.72
N LYS A 248 22.40 -1.01 -16.25
CA LYS A 248 22.47 0.02 -15.22
C LYS A 248 21.75 -0.42 -13.97
N LYS A 249 22.31 -0.09 -12.81
CA LYS A 249 21.71 -0.36 -11.51
C LYS A 249 21.05 0.90 -10.98
N THR A 250 19.81 0.77 -10.52
CA THR A 250 19.08 1.81 -9.80
C THR A 250 18.55 1.23 -8.49
N MET A 251 18.26 2.09 -7.52
CA MET A 251 17.64 1.65 -6.27
C MET A 251 16.12 1.75 -6.40
N VAL A 252 15.44 0.75 -5.87
CA VAL A 252 13.98 0.64 -5.84
C VAL A 252 13.52 0.68 -4.40
N VAL A 253 12.40 1.37 -4.18
CA VAL A 253 11.59 1.23 -2.96
C VAL A 253 10.37 0.41 -3.32
N GLY A 254 10.21 -0.74 -2.67
CA GLY A 254 9.04 -1.60 -2.77
C GLY A 254 8.21 -1.53 -1.49
N ILE A 255 6.90 -1.71 -1.65
CA ILE A 255 5.92 -1.68 -0.57
C ILE A 255 4.99 -2.88 -0.72
N ILE A 256 4.72 -3.54 0.41
CA ILE A 256 3.63 -4.50 0.54
C ILE A 256 2.64 -3.93 1.57
N ALA A 257 1.39 -3.85 1.18
CA ALA A 257 0.28 -3.47 2.03
C ALA A 257 -0.70 -4.62 2.20
N VAL A 258 -1.48 -4.53 3.26
CA VAL A 258 -2.59 -5.44 3.53
C VAL A 258 -3.89 -4.66 3.60
N GLN A 259 -4.96 -5.31 3.17
CA GLN A 259 -6.31 -4.94 3.54
C GLN A 259 -6.96 -6.12 4.25
N SER A 260 -7.56 -5.87 5.41
CA SER A 260 -8.34 -6.84 6.18
C SER A 260 -9.54 -6.16 6.82
N GLU A 261 -10.43 -6.94 7.42
CA GLU A 261 -11.52 -6.37 8.23
C GLU A 261 -11.00 -5.49 9.38
N LYS A 262 -9.93 -5.90 10.05
CA LYS A 262 -9.31 -5.14 11.13
C LYS A 262 -8.75 -3.81 10.65
N THR A 263 -8.04 -3.79 9.52
CA THR A 263 -7.43 -2.55 9.02
C THR A 263 -8.48 -1.59 8.46
N ARG A 264 -9.57 -2.11 7.85
CA ARG A 264 -10.75 -1.31 7.50
C ARG A 264 -11.43 -0.72 8.74
N GLN A 265 -11.60 -1.53 9.79
CA GLN A 265 -12.22 -1.08 11.02
C GLN A 265 -11.39 0.01 11.70
N PHE A 266 -10.08 -0.19 11.78
CA PHE A 266 -9.13 0.82 12.26
C PHE A 266 -9.22 2.14 11.47
N ALA A 267 -9.24 2.07 10.13
CA ALA A 267 -9.39 3.24 9.29
C ALA A 267 -10.75 3.96 9.52
N LYS A 268 -11.84 3.22 9.71
CA LYS A 268 -13.15 3.79 10.08
C LYS A 268 -13.12 4.46 11.45
N ASP A 269 -12.41 3.88 12.41
CA ASP A 269 -12.31 4.42 13.77
C ASP A 269 -11.51 5.72 13.80
N ILE A 270 -10.40 5.78 13.06
CA ILE A 270 -9.66 7.03 12.82
C ILE A 270 -10.56 8.07 12.16
N ALA A 271 -11.22 7.71 11.05
CA ALA A 271 -12.04 8.65 10.29
C ALA A 271 -13.18 9.24 11.12
N ARG A 272 -13.73 8.45 12.06
CA ARG A 272 -14.81 8.86 12.98
C ARG A 272 -14.30 9.42 14.31
N LYS A 273 -12.98 9.59 14.48
CA LYS A 273 -12.33 10.08 15.71
C LYS A 273 -12.79 9.34 16.97
N ARG A 274 -12.93 8.01 16.88
CA ARG A 274 -13.40 7.18 18.01
C ARG A 274 -12.34 6.16 18.44
N PRO A 275 -12.41 5.67 19.69
CA PRO A 275 -11.57 4.55 20.13
C PRO A 275 -11.78 3.35 19.22
N THR A 276 -10.71 2.61 18.94
CA THR A 276 -10.81 1.37 18.17
C THR A 276 -11.08 0.18 19.06
N LEU A 277 -11.90 -0.74 18.58
CA LEU A 277 -12.10 -2.06 19.17
C LEU A 277 -11.16 -3.11 18.57
N VAL A 278 -10.40 -2.74 17.54
CA VAL A 278 -9.41 -3.63 16.92
C VAL A 278 -8.33 -3.92 17.94
N LYS A 279 -8.05 -5.20 18.11
CA LYS A 279 -6.94 -5.70 18.92
C LYS A 279 -6.09 -6.67 18.10
N GLY A 280 -4.81 -6.71 18.43
CA GLY A 280 -3.84 -7.69 17.95
C GLY A 280 -2.82 -7.98 19.05
N ASP A 281 -1.76 -8.68 18.67
CA ASP A 281 -0.73 -9.10 19.62
C ASP A 281 0.03 -7.89 20.16
N PRO A 282 0.13 -7.73 21.49
CA PRO A 282 0.90 -6.65 22.08
C PRO A 282 2.36 -6.72 21.69
N LYS A 283 2.91 -5.62 21.15
CA LYS A 283 4.32 -5.53 20.78
C LYS A 283 5.03 -4.42 21.55
N ALA A 284 6.16 -4.74 22.16
CA ALA A 284 6.99 -3.72 22.78
C ALA A 284 7.75 -2.93 21.72
N LEU A 285 7.97 -1.65 21.97
CA LEU A 285 8.60 -0.77 20.99
C LEU A 285 9.99 -1.27 20.55
N LYS A 286 10.72 -1.89 21.47
CA LYS A 286 12.05 -2.49 21.21
C LYS A 286 12.03 -3.66 20.21
N ASP A 287 10.88 -4.33 20.06
CA ASP A 287 10.73 -5.53 19.22
C ASP A 287 10.26 -5.16 17.78
N VAL A 288 9.75 -3.95 17.60
CA VAL A 288 9.28 -3.42 16.31
C VAL A 288 10.23 -2.40 15.68
N LEU A 289 11.19 -1.89 16.45
CA LEU A 289 12.24 -1.01 15.94
C LEU A 289 13.54 -1.80 15.69
N PRO A 290 14.31 -1.45 14.65
CA PRO A 290 15.63 -2.02 14.46
C PRO A 290 16.52 -1.88 15.70
N ALA A 291 17.20 -2.97 16.09
CA ALA A 291 18.05 -3.00 17.27
C ALA A 291 19.30 -2.09 17.15
N ASN A 292 19.78 -1.88 15.92
CA ASN A 292 20.98 -1.08 15.64
C ASN A 292 20.71 0.02 14.60
N LYS A 293 21.57 1.04 14.58
CA LYS A 293 21.45 2.20 13.68
C LYS A 293 21.49 1.81 12.20
N THR A 294 22.31 0.83 11.83
CA THR A 294 22.44 0.33 10.46
C THR A 294 21.14 -0.26 9.95
N GLY A 295 20.36 -0.94 10.79
CA GLY A 295 19.05 -1.49 10.43
C GLY A 295 18.05 -0.42 10.00
N TYR A 296 18.14 0.80 10.55
CA TYR A 296 17.30 1.92 10.11
C TYR A 296 17.60 2.42 8.69
N LEU A 297 18.74 2.03 8.08
CA LEU A 297 18.99 2.31 6.66
C LEU A 297 18.07 1.50 5.74
N ASN A 298 17.49 0.41 6.23
CA ASN A 298 16.53 -0.42 5.48
C ASN A 298 15.09 0.06 5.66
N GLU A 299 14.86 0.97 6.61
CA GLU A 299 13.53 1.44 6.98
C GLU A 299 13.16 2.73 6.24
N ILE A 300 11.95 2.75 5.68
CA ILE A 300 11.37 3.94 5.08
C ILE A 300 9.85 3.87 5.10
N GLY A 301 9.21 5.03 5.26
CA GLY A 301 7.77 5.15 5.06
C GLY A 301 6.94 4.73 6.27
N LEU A 302 5.67 4.46 6.03
CA LEU A 302 4.69 4.06 7.05
C LEU A 302 4.71 2.54 7.25
N ARG A 303 4.44 2.08 8.46
CA ARG A 303 4.16 0.69 8.81
C ARG A 303 3.00 0.62 9.80
N TYR A 304 2.09 -0.30 9.55
CA TYR A 304 1.03 -0.69 10.50
C TYR A 304 1.56 -1.76 11.47
N THR A 305 1.27 -1.60 12.76
CA THR A 305 1.61 -2.58 13.80
C THR A 305 0.69 -2.44 15.01
N TYR A 306 1.02 -3.08 16.13
CA TYR A 306 0.30 -2.97 17.40
C TYR A 306 1.21 -2.40 18.51
N ASP A 307 0.62 -1.70 19.47
CA ASP A 307 1.29 -1.17 20.65
C ASP A 307 1.39 -2.21 21.78
N GLU A 308 1.99 -1.83 22.91
CA GLU A 308 2.12 -2.66 24.12
C GLU A 308 0.78 -3.06 24.76
N SER A 309 -0.33 -2.44 24.36
CA SER A 309 -1.69 -2.79 24.78
C SER A 309 -2.45 -3.59 23.72
N GLY A 310 -1.79 -3.98 22.63
CA GLY A 310 -2.40 -4.66 21.49
C GLY A 310 -3.29 -3.77 20.63
N ARG A 311 -3.22 -2.43 20.78
CA ARG A 311 -4.00 -1.50 19.96
C ARG A 311 -3.23 -1.17 18.67
N PRO A 312 -3.93 -0.97 17.54
CA PRO A 312 -3.32 -0.50 16.30
C PRO A 312 -2.44 0.74 16.51
N MET A 313 -1.25 0.71 15.93
CA MET A 313 -0.27 1.78 15.93
C MET A 313 0.26 1.98 14.51
N LEU A 314 0.56 3.23 14.17
CA LEU A 314 1.30 3.58 12.95
C LEU A 314 2.72 3.97 13.34
N LEU A 315 3.71 3.37 12.69
CA LEU A 315 5.11 3.76 12.76
C LEU A 315 5.50 4.40 11.44
N ALA A 316 6.09 5.59 11.46
CA ALA A 316 6.57 6.26 10.27
C ALA A 316 8.07 6.55 10.39
N TYR A 317 8.81 6.08 9.39
CA TYR A 317 10.24 6.25 9.23
C TYR A 317 10.48 7.36 8.21
N GLY A 318 10.93 8.51 8.70
CA GLY A 318 11.41 9.59 7.87
C GLY A 318 12.92 9.60 7.85
N ARG A 319 13.49 9.83 6.67
CA ARG A 319 14.94 9.82 6.44
C ARG A 319 15.30 10.85 5.38
N THR A 320 16.45 11.49 5.58
CA THR A 320 17.11 12.28 4.54
C THR A 320 18.62 12.11 4.64
N SER A 321 19.34 12.56 3.60
CA SER A 321 20.80 12.56 3.58
C SER A 321 21.33 13.96 3.85
N VAL A 322 22.51 14.02 4.46
CA VAL A 322 23.20 15.29 4.72
C VAL A 322 24.36 15.41 3.74
N PRO A 323 24.35 16.41 2.83
CA PRO A 323 25.41 16.63 1.86
C PRO A 323 26.63 17.27 2.54
N MET A 324 27.31 16.52 3.40
CA MET A 324 28.49 16.98 4.12
C MET A 324 29.72 16.97 3.23
N THR A 325 30.52 18.04 3.28
CA THR A 325 31.84 18.08 2.65
C THR A 325 32.95 18.10 3.72
N PRO A 326 34.15 17.55 3.43
CA PRO A 326 35.22 17.41 4.44
C PRO A 326 35.73 18.72 5.06
N ASP A 327 35.57 19.84 4.36
CA ASP A 327 35.97 21.19 4.79
C ASP A 327 35.01 21.83 5.81
N TRP A 328 33.86 21.19 6.11
CA TRP A 328 32.90 21.73 7.05
C TRP A 328 33.44 21.75 8.48
N SER A 329 33.24 22.88 9.17
CA SER A 329 33.44 22.94 10.61
C SER A 329 32.45 22.03 11.34
N ALA A 330 32.85 21.53 12.52
CA ALA A 330 31.99 20.69 13.36
C ALA A 330 30.63 21.36 13.65
N SER A 331 30.62 22.66 13.94
CA SER A 331 29.39 23.43 14.17
C SER A 331 28.48 23.52 12.95
N ARG A 332 29.04 23.55 11.72
CA ARG A 332 28.26 23.50 10.48
C ARG A 332 27.66 22.11 10.28
N ALA A 333 28.45 21.05 10.49
CA ALA A 333 27.99 19.67 10.39
C ALA A 333 26.86 19.35 11.38
N ILE A 334 26.98 19.78 12.64
CA ILE A 334 25.93 19.58 13.66
C ILE A 334 24.63 20.30 13.26
N ARG A 335 24.69 21.57 12.83
CA ARG A 335 23.51 22.31 12.37
C ARG A 335 22.85 21.66 11.16
N ALA A 336 23.65 21.16 10.21
CA ALA A 336 23.12 20.45 9.06
C ALA A 336 22.41 19.15 9.47
N LYS A 337 22.96 18.37 10.42
CA LYS A 337 22.27 17.19 10.97
C LYS A 337 20.97 17.56 11.69
N GLN A 338 20.96 18.64 12.48
CA GLN A 338 19.75 19.09 13.17
C GLN A 338 18.65 19.51 12.19
N ASN A 339 19.01 20.26 11.15
CA ASN A 339 18.06 20.61 10.08
C ASN A 339 17.54 19.36 9.36
N ALA A 340 18.43 18.43 9.02
CA ALA A 340 18.06 17.15 8.41
C ALA A 340 17.15 16.31 9.32
N GLN A 341 17.36 16.33 10.64
CA GLN A 341 16.51 15.66 11.62
C GLN A 341 15.09 16.23 11.62
N SER A 342 14.96 17.56 11.53
CA SER A 342 13.67 18.26 11.42
C SER A 342 12.95 17.88 10.14
N ILE A 343 13.66 17.86 9.00
CA ILE A 343 13.12 17.41 7.71
C ILE A 343 12.67 15.95 7.79
N ALA A 344 13.49 15.06 8.34
CA ALA A 344 13.16 13.65 8.53
C ALA A 344 11.93 13.46 9.44
N GLN A 345 11.82 14.26 10.51
CA GLN A 345 10.62 14.25 11.35
C GLN A 345 9.38 14.67 10.56
N ALA A 346 9.45 15.79 9.83
CA ALA A 346 8.34 16.27 9.01
C ALA A 346 7.92 15.25 7.93
N MET A 347 8.87 14.53 7.32
CA MET A 347 8.58 13.45 6.38
C MET A 347 7.85 12.28 7.04
N ALA A 348 8.27 11.87 8.24
CA ALA A 348 7.59 10.82 8.99
C ALA A 348 6.16 11.22 9.37
N GLU A 349 5.98 12.44 9.87
CA GLU A 349 4.67 13.00 10.19
C GLU A 349 3.77 13.12 8.96
N ALA A 350 4.33 13.56 7.81
CA ALA A 350 3.61 13.64 6.55
C ALA A 350 3.06 12.29 6.09
N ASN A 351 3.82 11.20 6.24
CA ASN A 351 3.33 9.85 5.91
C ASN A 351 2.12 9.43 6.76
N ILE A 352 2.09 9.83 8.04
CA ILE A 352 0.95 9.56 8.93
C ILE A 352 -0.25 10.43 8.53
N VAL A 353 -0.01 11.72 8.29
CA VAL A 353 -1.04 12.67 7.84
C VAL A 353 -1.66 12.23 6.52
N GLU A 354 -0.85 11.78 5.57
CA GLU A 354 -1.31 11.28 4.28
C GLU A 354 -2.21 10.07 4.47
N PHE A 355 -1.78 9.08 5.27
CA PHE A 355 -2.62 7.93 5.58
C PHE A 355 -3.96 8.33 6.22
N MET A 356 -3.94 9.24 7.20
CA MET A 356 -5.17 9.73 7.83
C MET A 356 -6.07 10.46 6.83
N SER A 357 -5.50 11.35 6.02
CA SER A 357 -6.21 12.12 5.00
C SER A 357 -6.84 11.20 3.95
N THR A 358 -6.10 10.20 3.46
CA THR A 358 -6.61 9.19 2.54
C THR A 358 -7.84 8.51 3.13
N ASN A 359 -7.79 8.05 4.38
CA ASN A 359 -8.93 7.35 4.99
C ASN A 359 -10.11 8.27 5.31
N LEU A 360 -9.86 9.54 5.64
CA LEU A 360 -10.91 10.56 5.82
C LEU A 360 -11.60 10.89 4.49
N LYS A 361 -10.82 11.16 3.44
CA LYS A 361 -11.35 11.48 2.09
C LYS A 361 -12.10 10.32 1.47
N VAL A 362 -11.57 9.10 1.60
CA VAL A 362 -12.25 7.90 1.12
C VAL A 362 -13.61 7.71 1.79
N SER A 363 -13.78 8.21 3.02
CA SER A 363 -15.07 8.21 3.72
C SER A 363 -16.01 9.36 3.33
N SER A 364 -15.51 10.40 2.65
CA SER A 364 -16.30 11.53 2.13
C SER A 364 -16.87 11.19 0.75
N SER A 365 -18.20 11.17 0.62
CA SER A 365 -18.87 10.77 -0.64
C SER A 365 -18.79 11.80 -1.76
N THR A 366 -18.61 13.08 -1.41
CA THR A 366 -18.65 14.21 -2.36
C THR A 366 -17.35 14.32 -3.13
N ASP A 367 -16.21 14.36 -2.43
CA ASP A 367 -14.88 14.47 -3.06
C ASP A 367 -14.58 13.28 -3.98
N MET A 368 -15.18 12.12 -3.68
CA MET A 368 -15.04 10.91 -4.49
C MET A 368 -15.80 10.99 -5.82
N GLY A 369 -16.90 11.75 -5.89
CA GLY A 369 -17.69 11.91 -7.10
C GLY A 369 -16.87 12.54 -8.23
N ASP A 370 -16.20 13.65 -7.91
CA ASP A 370 -15.39 14.43 -8.86
C ASP A 370 -14.20 13.61 -9.39
N VAL A 371 -13.53 12.84 -8.53
CA VAL A 371 -12.42 11.95 -8.93
C VAL A 371 -12.88 10.84 -9.85
N ALA A 372 -14.00 10.20 -9.50
CA ALA A 372 -14.55 9.11 -10.30
C ALA A 372 -14.98 9.60 -11.68
N GLU A 373 -15.48 10.84 -11.77
CA GLU A 373 -15.83 11.48 -13.04
C GLU A 373 -14.59 11.79 -13.90
N ASP A 374 -13.57 12.44 -13.33
CA ASP A 374 -12.33 12.77 -14.03
C ASP A 374 -11.65 11.50 -14.58
N LEU A 375 -11.63 10.43 -13.80
CA LEU A 375 -10.98 9.17 -14.18
C LEU A 375 -11.83 8.33 -15.14
N ALA A 376 -13.17 8.31 -14.98
CA ALA A 376 -14.04 7.61 -15.93
C ALA A 376 -13.88 8.19 -17.34
N ARG A 377 -13.79 9.52 -17.48
CA ARG A 377 -13.52 10.17 -18.77
C ARG A 377 -12.20 9.66 -19.37
N GLN A 378 -11.14 9.61 -18.58
CA GLN A 378 -9.82 9.15 -19.04
C GLN A 378 -9.82 7.66 -19.43
N ILE A 379 -10.52 6.80 -18.67
CA ILE A 379 -10.60 5.37 -18.96
C ILE A 379 -11.46 5.08 -20.20
N THR A 380 -12.58 5.79 -20.37
CA THR A 380 -13.42 5.67 -21.58
C THR A 380 -12.63 6.10 -22.82
N GLU A 381 -11.79 7.14 -22.74
CA GLU A 381 -10.93 7.60 -23.85
C GLU A 381 -9.82 6.59 -24.23
N VAL A 382 -9.35 5.77 -23.28
CA VAL A 382 -8.23 4.82 -23.47
C VAL A 382 -8.68 3.43 -23.94
N ASN A 383 -9.95 3.03 -23.80
CA ASN A 383 -10.45 1.69 -24.14
C ASN A 383 -10.55 1.35 -25.65
N ASN A 384 -9.73 1.95 -26.52
CA ASN A 384 -9.69 1.67 -27.96
C ASN A 384 -8.71 0.53 -28.38
N GLY A 385 -8.29 -0.32 -27.44
CA GLY A 385 -7.99 -1.73 -27.68
C GLY A 385 -6.58 -2.05 -28.16
N LYS A 386 -5.56 -1.25 -27.84
CA LYS A 386 -4.16 -1.53 -28.22
C LYS A 386 -3.29 -2.01 -27.04
N PRO A 387 -2.47 -3.06 -27.23
CA PRO A 387 -1.47 -3.49 -26.24
C PRO A 387 -0.49 -2.34 -25.93
N GLY A 388 -0.50 -1.85 -24.68
CA GLY A 388 0.21 -0.65 -24.24
C GLY A 388 -0.67 0.29 -23.39
N GLU A 389 -1.99 0.20 -23.55
CA GLU A 389 -2.97 1.04 -22.87
C GLU A 389 -3.07 0.78 -21.35
N VAL A 390 -2.87 -0.45 -20.87
CA VAL A 390 -2.96 -0.78 -19.43
C VAL A 390 -1.94 0.00 -18.60
N GLN A 391 -0.72 0.19 -19.11
CA GLN A 391 0.30 0.99 -18.42
C GLN A 391 -0.04 2.48 -18.44
N GLN A 392 -0.64 2.97 -19.52
CA GLN A 392 -1.12 4.34 -19.62
C GLN A 392 -2.30 4.60 -18.67
N THR A 393 -3.24 3.64 -18.55
CA THR A 393 -4.33 3.71 -17.58
C THR A 393 -3.81 3.67 -16.16
N LYS A 394 -2.87 2.78 -15.83
CA LYS A 394 -2.25 2.73 -14.50
C LYS A 394 -1.56 4.06 -14.16
N GLU A 395 -0.85 4.65 -15.12
CA GLU A 395 -0.22 5.97 -14.97
C GLU A 395 -1.25 7.07 -14.68
N GLN A 396 -2.32 7.13 -15.46
CA GLN A 396 -3.40 8.11 -15.27
C GLN A 396 -4.11 7.96 -13.92
N ILE A 397 -4.38 6.70 -13.50
CA ILE A 397 -4.91 6.42 -12.16
C ILE A 397 -3.94 6.94 -11.12
N ARG A 398 -2.63 6.69 -11.28
CA ARG A 398 -1.59 7.13 -10.35
C ARG A 398 -1.54 8.66 -10.23
N GLU A 399 -1.51 9.38 -11.35
CA GLU A 399 -1.52 10.86 -11.38
C GLU A 399 -2.78 11.44 -10.74
N THR A 400 -3.94 10.89 -11.08
CA THR A 400 -5.23 11.31 -10.51
C THR A 400 -5.30 11.06 -9.01
N THR A 401 -4.83 9.87 -8.57
CA THR A 401 -4.72 9.48 -7.16
C THR A 401 -3.82 10.44 -6.39
N GLN A 402 -2.64 10.76 -6.95
CA GLN A 402 -1.70 11.70 -6.37
C GLN A 402 -2.31 13.10 -6.22
N LYS A 403 -2.97 13.63 -7.26
CA LYS A 403 -3.66 14.93 -7.21
C LYS A 403 -4.76 14.93 -6.14
N PHE A 404 -5.53 13.85 -6.05
CA PHE A 404 -6.62 13.72 -5.09
C PHE A 404 -6.13 13.72 -3.64
N PHE A 405 -5.10 12.95 -3.28
CA PHE A 405 -4.65 12.89 -1.90
C PHE A 405 -3.87 14.13 -1.47
N ARG A 406 -3.07 14.72 -2.36
CA ARG A 406 -2.33 15.95 -2.05
C ARG A 406 -3.23 17.14 -1.73
N SER A 407 -4.43 17.23 -2.30
CA SER A 407 -5.32 18.38 -2.10
C SER A 407 -5.98 18.47 -0.71
N GLY A 408 -5.87 17.47 0.18
CA GLY A 408 -6.47 17.54 1.53
C GLY A 408 -5.55 17.15 2.67
N THR A 409 -4.24 17.26 2.46
CA THR A 409 -3.23 17.15 3.52
C THR A 409 -3.38 18.26 4.57
N ALA A 410 -3.89 19.44 4.19
CA ALA A 410 -4.07 20.58 5.09
C ALA A 410 -5.08 20.32 6.24
N THR A 411 -6.20 19.65 5.96
CA THR A 411 -7.23 19.35 6.98
C THR A 411 -6.77 18.30 7.98
N ALA A 412 -6.05 17.27 7.53
CA ALA A 412 -5.55 16.20 8.39
C ALA A 412 -4.35 16.65 9.26
N ALA A 413 -3.52 17.58 8.77
CA ALA A 413 -2.39 18.12 9.51
C ALA A 413 -2.82 18.90 10.78
N GLY A 414 -3.96 19.61 10.72
CA GLY A 414 -4.52 20.31 11.88
C GLY A 414 -5.04 19.41 13.00
N ASP A 415 -5.28 18.13 12.70
CA ASP A 415 -5.82 17.11 13.60
C ASP A 415 -4.77 16.06 14.02
N LEU A 416 -3.47 16.26 13.70
CA LEU A 416 -2.38 15.32 13.98
C LEU A 416 -2.03 15.25 15.48
N ARG A 417 -2.98 14.79 16.29
CA ARG A 417 -2.79 14.47 17.70
C ARG A 417 -2.40 13.01 17.86
N GLY A 418 -1.64 12.71 18.91
CA GLY A 418 -1.23 11.35 19.24
C GLY A 418 0.02 10.85 18.53
N THR A 419 0.76 11.73 17.85
CA THR A 419 2.10 11.44 17.37
C THR A 419 3.14 11.67 18.47
N SER A 420 4.22 10.90 18.45
CA SER A 420 5.38 11.09 19.33
C SER A 420 6.65 10.62 18.65
N ILE A 421 7.77 11.28 18.94
CA ILE A 421 9.08 10.85 18.45
C ILE A 421 9.55 9.65 19.26
N LEU A 422 9.74 8.53 18.59
CA LEU A 422 10.17 7.27 19.20
C LEU A 422 11.68 7.09 19.12
N LYS A 423 12.29 7.54 18.01
CA LYS A 423 13.74 7.43 17.80
C LYS A 423 14.25 8.57 16.92
N ARG A 424 15.44 9.05 17.26
CA ARG A 424 16.29 9.85 16.37
C ARG A 424 17.58 9.08 16.12
N TRP A 425 18.03 9.05 14.87
CA TRP A 425 19.23 8.33 14.49
C TRP A 425 19.98 9.06 13.37
N ASP A 426 21.28 8.80 13.31
CA ASP A 426 22.17 9.21 12.24
C ASP A 426 23.17 8.08 11.99
N GLU A 427 23.39 7.75 10.73
CA GLU A 427 24.24 6.62 10.32
C GLU A 427 24.88 6.89 8.96
N LYS A 428 26.10 6.39 8.74
CA LYS A 428 26.79 6.53 7.45
C LYS A 428 26.64 5.23 6.67
N ASP A 429 26.19 5.31 5.43
CA ASP A 429 26.08 4.11 4.59
C ASP A 429 27.43 3.67 4.00
N ALA A 430 27.43 2.52 3.32
CA ALA A 430 28.62 1.96 2.68
C ALA A 430 29.21 2.85 1.58
N ASN A 431 28.39 3.72 0.97
CA ASN A 431 28.82 4.67 -0.07
C ASN A 431 29.38 5.97 0.53
N GLY A 432 29.31 6.10 1.85
CA GLY A 432 29.82 7.22 2.60
C GLY A 432 28.85 8.38 2.76
N VAL A 433 27.59 8.22 2.36
CA VAL A 433 26.54 9.21 2.55
C VAL A 433 26.06 9.14 4.01
N VAL A 434 25.97 10.30 4.66
CA VAL A 434 25.43 10.40 6.02
C VAL A 434 23.91 10.53 5.94
N HIS A 435 23.21 9.57 6.54
CA HIS A 435 21.77 9.57 6.69
C HIS A 435 21.38 10.04 8.08
N VAL A 436 20.30 10.80 8.15
CA VAL A 436 19.65 11.21 9.39
C VAL A 436 18.19 10.82 9.29
N GLY A 437 17.65 10.21 10.33
CA GLY A 437 16.27 9.78 10.34
C GLY A 437 15.58 9.93 11.70
N THR A 438 14.26 10.04 11.63
CA THR A 438 13.36 10.14 12.77
C THR A 438 12.28 9.08 12.61
N VAL A 439 11.99 8.38 13.71
CA VAL A 439 10.82 7.49 13.79
C VAL A 439 9.76 8.17 14.62
N VAL A 440 8.57 8.33 14.02
CA VAL A 440 7.39 8.90 14.66
C VAL A 440 6.34 7.82 14.79
N GLY A 441 5.78 7.67 15.99
CA GLY A 441 4.69 6.74 16.25
C GLY A 441 3.40 7.49 16.48
N TRP A 442 2.32 7.08 15.84
CA TRP A 442 0.97 7.48 16.19
C TRP A 442 0.26 6.37 16.96
N THR A 443 -0.24 6.68 18.15
CA THR A 443 -0.92 5.70 19.03
C THR A 443 -2.15 6.30 19.67
N TYR A 444 -3.14 5.45 19.96
CA TYR A 444 -4.30 5.84 20.77
C TYR A 444 -3.90 6.34 22.15
N ARG A 445 -2.88 5.73 22.79
CA ARG A 445 -2.37 6.20 24.09
C ARG A 445 -1.96 7.68 24.06
N GLN A 446 -1.19 8.07 23.05
CA GLN A 446 -0.73 9.46 22.93
C GLN A 446 -1.86 10.39 22.51
N LEU A 447 -2.83 9.90 21.73
CA LEU A 447 -4.04 10.66 21.40
C LEU A 447 -4.86 10.94 22.67
N ASP A 448 -5.09 9.92 23.50
CA ASP A 448 -5.80 10.02 24.78
C ASP A 448 -5.09 11.01 25.71
N ASN A 449 -3.75 10.91 25.82
CA ASN A 449 -2.93 11.84 26.60
C ASN A 449 -3.05 13.28 26.10
N ALA A 450 -2.94 13.51 24.79
CA ALA A 450 -3.06 14.84 24.19
C ALA A 450 -4.46 15.44 24.46
N ASN A 451 -5.52 14.64 24.32
CA ASN A 451 -6.89 15.08 24.60
C ASN A 451 -7.11 15.36 26.09
N ALA A 452 -6.43 14.64 27.00
CA ALA A 452 -6.51 14.88 28.44
C ALA A 452 -5.82 16.21 28.85
N ILE A 453 -4.70 16.56 28.20
CA ILE A 453 -3.99 17.84 28.42
C ILE A 453 -4.84 19.02 27.92
N ASP A 454 -5.46 18.89 26.75
CA ASP A 454 -6.30 19.93 26.16
C ASP A 454 -7.70 20.06 26.83
N GLY A 455 -8.06 19.13 27.73
CA GLY A 455 -9.32 19.12 28.48
C GLY A 455 -9.34 20.10 29.67
N PRO A 456 -10.52 20.44 30.23
CA PRO A 456 -10.61 21.36 31.36
C PRO A 456 -9.83 20.83 32.58
N ALA A 457 -8.94 21.68 33.10
CA ALA A 457 -7.89 21.34 34.05
C ALA A 457 -8.39 20.61 35.31
N ARG A 458 -7.69 19.54 35.70
CA ARG A 458 -7.70 19.02 37.08
C ARG A 458 -6.58 19.68 37.86
N THR A 459 -6.92 20.37 38.95
CA THR A 459 -5.98 20.94 39.90
C THR A 459 -5.29 19.84 40.70
N VAL A 460 -3.96 19.85 40.73
CA VAL A 460 -3.15 19.02 41.62
C VAL A 460 -2.16 19.93 42.35
N ASP A 461 -2.20 19.90 43.68
CA ASP A 461 -1.28 20.63 44.56
C ASP A 461 0.05 19.89 44.68
N ALA A 462 1.16 20.59 44.44
CA ALA A 462 2.51 20.02 44.54
C ALA A 462 3.29 20.60 45.74
N GLN A 463 3.95 19.72 46.49
CA GLN A 463 4.96 20.03 47.51
C GLN A 463 6.17 19.10 47.34
N GLN A 464 7.37 19.65 47.08
CA GLN A 464 8.56 19.54 47.95
C GLN A 464 9.92 19.81 47.25
N GLY A 465 10.82 20.49 47.99
CA GLY A 465 12.11 19.94 48.46
C GLY A 465 13.28 19.76 47.48
N ALA A 466 14.37 20.51 47.70
CA ALA A 466 15.56 20.51 46.84
C ALA A 466 16.83 19.95 47.53
N THR A 467 17.64 19.13 46.82
CA THR A 467 19.02 18.73 47.26
C THR A 467 20.10 18.72 46.15
N LYS A 468 21.29 19.27 46.46
CA LYS A 468 22.38 19.69 45.55
C LYS A 468 23.54 18.67 45.39
N GLY A 469 24.26 18.78 44.27
CA GLY A 469 25.67 18.37 44.04
C GLY A 469 25.84 16.98 43.40
N SER A 470 26.77 16.67 42.49
CA SER A 470 28.10 17.23 42.13
C SER A 470 28.52 16.80 40.71
N THR A 471 29.58 17.42 40.20
CA THR A 471 30.14 17.46 38.83
C THR A 471 31.13 16.34 38.46
N GLY A 472 31.16 15.97 37.17
CA GLY A 472 32.22 15.16 36.56
C GLY A 472 32.00 14.79 35.08
N ASN A 473 31.60 15.73 34.22
CA ASN A 473 31.48 15.59 32.76
C ASN A 473 31.42 17.03 32.16
N PRO A 474 32.03 17.38 31.01
CA PRO A 474 31.76 18.66 30.34
C PRO A 474 30.27 18.89 30.05
N SER A 475 29.44 17.83 30.12
CA SER A 475 27.99 17.98 30.30
C SER A 475 27.69 18.59 31.68
N ARG A 476 27.43 19.90 31.71
CA ARG A 476 26.80 20.53 32.86
C ARG A 476 25.32 20.17 32.83
N VAL A 477 24.85 19.43 33.82
CA VAL A 477 23.44 19.10 33.99
C VAL A 477 22.87 20.03 35.05
N SER A 478 21.73 20.67 34.77
CA SER A 478 21.01 21.42 35.79
C SER A 478 20.50 20.46 36.86
N LYS A 479 20.49 20.91 38.12
CA LYS A 479 19.87 20.13 39.20
C LYS A 479 18.39 19.95 38.89
N ALA A 480 17.89 18.71 38.97
CA ALA A 480 16.46 18.45 38.93
C ALA A 480 15.81 19.08 40.17
N ILE A 481 14.92 20.05 39.94
CA ILE A 481 14.18 20.75 41.00
C ILE A 481 12.79 20.10 41.18
N ASN A 482 12.23 19.56 40.10
CA ASN A 482 10.91 18.93 40.09
C ASN A 482 11.05 17.41 39.93
N ASN A 483 10.06 16.67 40.41
CA ASN A 483 9.88 15.24 40.22
C ASN A 483 8.78 14.97 39.16
N LYS A 484 8.51 13.70 38.86
CA LYS A 484 7.54 13.31 37.81
C LYS A 484 6.09 13.64 38.19
N ASP A 485 5.78 13.72 39.48
CA ASP A 485 4.44 13.92 40.02
C ASP A 485 4.07 15.41 40.09
N ASP A 486 5.04 16.31 39.79
CA ASP A 486 4.83 17.76 39.70
C ASP A 486 4.26 18.23 38.34
N PHE A 487 4.10 17.33 37.36
CA PHE A 487 3.63 17.58 35.99
C PHE A 487 2.51 16.62 35.62
#